data_AF-A0A139DFN5-F1
#
_entry.id   AF-A0A139DFN5-F1
#
_cell.length_a   1.000
_cell.length_b   1.000
_cell.length_c   1.000
_cell.angle_alpha   90.00
_cell.angle_beta   90.00
_cell.angle_gamma   90.00
#
_symmetry.space_group_name_H-M   'P 1'
#
loop_
_entity.id
_entity.type
_entity.pdbx_description
1 polymer ?
#
loop_
_entity_poly.entity_id
_entity_poly.type
_entity_poly.pdbx_seq_one_letter_code
_entity_poly.pdbx_strand_id
1 'polypeptide(L)'
;MTAKSRVPFYAFVLLLIAAGIAIAVWRHLELGVPWMTGEQRPVWMIEARVDFEGLGEAAKVSLHIPQDPPGFGILTEQAASPGYGFSILDNSGSRRAEWTKRNVSGPQTLYFKAQFVPDQTRPASIPEQAPQASNEFWEEPEATAVQELIDQAEERSSTPESFTRELIRLLQPDSQTQNAALLVSENNRVPMLGRILNHAGIPARTADGLRLEDARRRQHLIPFLQIYDGSQWLTFDPRTGEQGVPGNLLLWRQGSESLLDVVGGDNSEVSFSMLRQTLPALQLATMEANKNGLGVLGFYQLPIEEQSMFRMLLLLPLGALIVAFMRIIVGIRTSGTFMPVLIAIAFVQTTLIPGLIAFLSVVAIGLLLRGYLSSLNLLLVSRISALIILVIFITAGLSIVGYQMGFNTGMTITFFPMVILAWTIERMSILWEEEGAREVMIQGSGSLIVAILAFLAMDAPLSRHLTFNFPELHLVVLGLILLMGQYTGYKLSELRRFSPMKAYE
;
A
#
# COMPACT_ATOMS: atom_id res chain seq x y z
N MET A 1 -0.29 -55.61 4.88
CA MET A 1 -0.83 -54.24 4.84
C MET A 1 -0.31 -53.56 3.58
N THR A 2 -1.16 -53.36 2.59
CA THR A 2 -0.81 -52.77 1.29
C THR A 2 -0.30 -51.35 1.47
N ALA A 3 0.90 -51.05 0.97
CA ALA A 3 1.49 -49.73 1.00
C ALA A 3 0.55 -48.74 0.29
N LYS A 4 -0.19 -47.92 1.07
CA LYS A 4 -1.00 -46.84 0.51
C LYS A 4 -0.07 -45.94 -0.31
N SER A 5 -0.42 -45.75 -1.58
CA SER A 5 0.30 -44.84 -2.48
C SER A 5 0.49 -43.48 -1.80
N ARG A 6 1.73 -42.99 -1.77
CA ARG A 6 2.08 -41.66 -1.22
C ARG A 6 1.81 -40.52 -2.21
N VAL A 7 1.52 -40.86 -3.47
CA VAL A 7 1.22 -39.91 -4.57
C VAL A 7 0.07 -38.95 -4.24
N PRO A 8 -1.12 -39.38 -3.75
CA PRO A 8 -2.21 -38.46 -3.42
C PRO A 8 -1.83 -37.44 -2.33
N PHE A 9 -0.97 -37.81 -1.40
CA PHE A 9 -0.49 -36.90 -0.36
C PHE A 9 0.41 -35.81 -0.94
N TYR A 10 1.42 -36.18 -1.75
CA TYR A 10 2.31 -35.19 -2.37
C TYR A 10 1.54 -34.27 -3.33
N ALA A 11 0.56 -34.81 -4.07
CA ALA A 11 -0.30 -34.00 -4.93
C ALA A 11 -1.13 -32.99 -4.12
N PHE A 12 -1.72 -33.41 -3.00
CA PHE A 12 -2.46 -32.52 -2.11
C PHE A 12 -1.57 -31.41 -1.54
N VAL A 13 -0.37 -31.74 -1.09
CA VAL A 13 0.56 -30.75 -0.54
C VAL A 13 1.04 -29.76 -1.60
N LEU A 14 1.34 -30.24 -2.81
CA LEU A 14 1.73 -29.38 -3.93
C LEU A 14 0.59 -28.43 -4.30
N LEU A 15 -0.66 -28.92 -4.31
CA LEU A 15 -1.85 -28.09 -4.55
C LEU A 15 -2.00 -27.00 -3.48
N LEU A 16 -1.82 -27.32 -2.20
CA LEU A 16 -1.85 -26.32 -1.11
C LEU A 16 -0.79 -25.22 -1.30
N ILE A 17 0.44 -25.61 -1.60
CA ILE A 17 1.55 -24.66 -1.84
C ILE A 17 1.24 -23.80 -3.07
N ALA A 18 0.80 -24.41 -4.17
CA ALA A 18 0.47 -23.71 -5.40
C ALA A 18 -0.70 -22.73 -5.20
N ALA A 19 -1.76 -23.14 -4.49
CA ALA A 19 -2.89 -22.27 -4.16
C ALA A 19 -2.46 -21.08 -3.30
N GLY A 20 -1.65 -21.31 -2.26
CA GLY A 20 -1.14 -20.23 -1.41
C GLY A 20 -0.30 -19.20 -2.18
N ILE A 21 0.59 -19.66 -3.06
CA ILE A 21 1.40 -18.79 -3.91
C ILE A 21 0.54 -18.06 -4.92
N ALA A 22 -0.38 -18.75 -5.61
CA ALA A 22 -1.23 -18.16 -6.64
C ALA A 22 -2.12 -17.03 -6.09
N ILE A 23 -2.76 -17.24 -4.92
CA ILE A 23 -3.59 -16.21 -4.31
C ILE A 23 -2.74 -15.03 -3.83
N ALA A 24 -1.55 -15.28 -3.28
CA ALA A 24 -0.65 -14.21 -2.86
C ALA A 24 -0.16 -13.37 -4.06
N VAL A 25 0.15 -14.00 -5.20
CA VAL A 25 0.53 -13.31 -6.44
C VAL A 25 -0.63 -12.52 -7.01
N TRP A 26 -1.83 -13.11 -7.06
CA TRP A 26 -3.03 -12.39 -7.51
C TRP A 26 -3.30 -11.16 -6.64
N ARG A 27 -3.18 -11.28 -5.31
CA ARG A 27 -3.32 -10.17 -4.37
C ARG A 27 -2.27 -9.07 -4.60
N HIS A 28 -1.03 -9.44 -4.91
CA HIS A 28 0.03 -8.49 -5.24
C HIS A 28 -0.27 -7.72 -6.54
N LEU A 29 -0.71 -8.41 -7.58
CA LEU A 29 -1.01 -7.81 -8.88
C LEU A 29 -2.23 -6.90 -8.84
N GLU A 30 -3.31 -7.35 -8.21
CA GLU A 30 -4.60 -6.64 -8.21
C GLU A 30 -4.64 -5.50 -7.18
N LEU A 31 -4.10 -5.73 -5.98
CA LEU A 31 -4.15 -4.75 -4.89
C LEU A 31 -2.87 -3.91 -4.78
N GLY A 32 -1.82 -4.21 -5.55
CA GLY A 32 -0.55 -3.49 -5.51
C GLY A 32 0.22 -3.61 -4.19
N VAL A 33 -0.11 -4.60 -3.34
CA VAL A 33 0.54 -4.82 -2.04
C VAL A 33 1.99 -5.27 -2.25
N PRO A 34 3.02 -4.56 -1.75
CA PRO A 34 4.41 -4.89 -2.02
C PRO A 34 4.86 -6.17 -1.29
N TRP A 35 5.73 -6.96 -1.93
CA TRP A 35 6.34 -8.15 -1.30
C TRP A 35 7.34 -7.77 -0.21
N MET A 36 8.07 -6.67 -0.41
CA MET A 36 9.11 -6.20 0.49
C MET A 36 8.62 -5.06 1.38
N THR A 37 9.17 -4.99 2.58
CA THR A 37 8.97 -3.85 3.47
C THR A 37 9.69 -2.61 2.92
N GLY A 38 9.04 -1.45 2.98
CA GLY A 38 9.68 -0.17 2.69
C GLY A 38 9.62 0.28 1.24
N GLU A 39 8.88 -0.42 0.36
CA GLU A 39 8.55 0.13 -0.96
C GLU A 39 7.71 1.41 -0.80
N GLN A 40 8.24 2.51 -1.35
CA GLN A 40 7.56 3.80 -1.37
C GLN A 40 7.20 4.14 -2.81
N ARG A 41 5.99 4.67 -3.02
CA ARG A 41 5.58 5.20 -4.32
C ARG A 41 5.49 6.73 -4.24
N PRO A 42 5.92 7.43 -5.30
CA PRO A 42 5.75 8.87 -5.37
C PRO A 42 4.26 9.20 -5.53
N VAL A 43 3.81 10.19 -4.79
CA VAL A 43 2.46 10.74 -4.84
C VAL A 43 2.58 12.24 -5.02
N TRP A 44 1.83 12.77 -5.98
CA TRP A 44 1.75 14.20 -6.22
C TRP A 44 0.57 14.76 -5.43
N MET A 45 0.88 15.60 -4.44
CA MET A 45 -0.13 16.41 -3.78
C MET A 45 -0.27 17.72 -4.54
N ILE A 46 -1.46 17.98 -5.05
CA ILE A 46 -1.76 19.19 -5.81
C ILE A 46 -2.83 19.97 -5.06
N GLU A 47 -2.54 21.24 -4.82
CA GLU A 47 -3.41 22.20 -4.19
C GLU A 47 -3.82 23.25 -5.22
N ALA A 48 -5.11 23.32 -5.53
CA ALA A 48 -5.70 24.44 -6.26
C ALA A 48 -6.14 25.49 -5.24
N ARG A 49 -5.55 26.67 -5.36
CA ARG A 49 -5.86 27.86 -4.56
C ARG A 49 -6.70 28.80 -5.43
N VAL A 50 -7.91 29.10 -4.97
CA VAL A 50 -8.81 30.06 -5.60
C VAL A 50 -8.84 31.32 -4.73
N ASP A 51 -8.42 32.45 -5.28
CA ASP A 51 -8.52 33.75 -4.64
C ASP A 51 -9.61 34.57 -5.35
N PHE A 52 -10.47 35.25 -4.60
CA PHE A 52 -11.49 36.15 -5.15
C PHE A 52 -11.87 37.22 -4.11
N GLU A 53 -12.47 38.32 -4.54
CA GLU A 53 -12.95 39.39 -3.66
C GLU A 53 -14.48 39.34 -3.57
N GLY A 54 -15.01 39.28 -2.35
CA GLY A 54 -16.43 39.12 -2.07
C GLY A 54 -17.17 40.46 -2.05
N LEU A 55 -18.32 40.51 -2.72
CA LEU A 55 -19.12 41.74 -2.89
C LEU A 55 -20.11 42.03 -1.74
N GLY A 56 -20.08 41.25 -0.64
CA GLY A 56 -21.02 41.37 0.47
C GLY A 56 -22.36 40.66 0.25
N GLU A 57 -22.44 39.79 -0.76
CA GLU A 57 -23.62 38.99 -1.09
C GLU A 57 -23.34 37.48 -0.93
N ALA A 58 -24.30 36.65 -1.35
CA ALA A 58 -24.10 35.21 -1.40
C ALA A 58 -23.10 34.86 -2.51
N ALA A 59 -22.03 34.15 -2.15
CA ALA A 59 -21.01 33.71 -3.09
C ALA A 59 -21.16 32.22 -3.41
N LYS A 60 -21.02 31.90 -4.70
CA LYS A 60 -20.97 30.54 -5.24
C LYS A 60 -19.73 30.42 -6.12
N VAL A 61 -18.81 29.54 -5.74
CA VAL A 61 -17.57 29.29 -6.47
C VAL A 61 -17.59 27.85 -6.99
N SER A 62 -17.40 27.66 -8.28
CA SER A 62 -17.36 26.34 -8.94
C SER A 62 -16.03 26.15 -9.67
N LEU A 63 -15.22 25.21 -9.20
CA LEU A 63 -13.93 24.84 -9.80
C LEU A 63 -14.08 23.49 -10.52
N HIS A 64 -13.64 23.41 -11.77
CA HIS A 64 -13.55 22.14 -12.48
C HIS A 64 -12.44 21.27 -11.87
N ILE A 65 -12.75 20.00 -11.58
CA ILE A 65 -11.80 19.03 -11.02
C ILE A 65 -11.67 17.81 -11.94
N PRO A 66 -10.49 17.18 -12.03
CA PRO A 66 -10.31 16.00 -12.87
C PRO A 66 -11.11 14.81 -12.33
N GLN A 67 -11.66 14.01 -13.23
CA GLN A 67 -12.37 12.76 -12.88
C GLN A 67 -11.48 11.54 -13.09
N ASP A 68 -10.89 11.39 -14.28
CA ASP A 68 -9.98 10.29 -14.59
C ASP A 68 -8.84 10.74 -15.51
N PRO A 69 -7.80 11.40 -14.96
CA PRO A 69 -6.68 11.86 -15.76
C PRO A 69 -5.85 10.68 -16.27
N PRO A 70 -5.52 10.61 -17.58
CA PRO A 70 -4.69 9.53 -18.11
C PRO A 70 -3.32 9.53 -17.44
N GLY A 71 -2.82 8.34 -17.09
CA GLY A 71 -1.52 8.20 -16.43
C GLY A 71 -1.53 8.48 -14.92
N PHE A 72 -2.66 8.87 -14.31
CA PHE A 72 -2.74 9.18 -12.88
C PHE A 72 -4.03 8.67 -12.22
N GLY A 73 -3.90 8.02 -11.07
CA GLY A 73 -5.02 7.66 -10.20
C GLY A 73 -5.28 8.71 -9.11
N ILE A 74 -6.53 9.07 -8.88
CA ILE A 74 -6.93 9.99 -7.80
C ILE A 74 -7.12 9.21 -6.49
N LEU A 75 -6.34 9.53 -5.46
CA LEU A 75 -6.42 8.89 -4.14
C LEU A 75 -7.44 9.56 -3.23
N THR A 76 -7.22 10.83 -2.91
CA THR A 76 -8.00 11.58 -1.93
C THR A 76 -8.25 12.98 -2.46
N GLU A 77 -9.41 13.50 -2.09
CA GLU A 77 -9.87 14.84 -2.49
C GLU A 77 -10.49 15.50 -1.28
N GLN A 78 -10.01 16.68 -0.94
CA GLN A 78 -10.40 17.39 0.26
C GLN A 78 -10.44 18.88 -0.02
N ALA A 79 -11.47 19.54 0.49
CA ALA A 79 -11.53 21.00 0.52
C ALA A 79 -11.14 21.51 1.91
N ALA A 80 -10.39 22.60 1.96
CA ALA A 80 -10.00 23.27 3.19
C ALA A 80 -10.48 24.73 3.14
N SER A 81 -11.76 24.94 3.48
CA SER A 81 -12.43 26.24 3.39
C SER A 81 -13.34 26.48 4.60
N PRO A 82 -12.84 27.10 5.69
CA PRO A 82 -13.62 27.35 6.90
C PRO A 82 -14.88 28.19 6.61
N GLY A 83 -16.05 27.70 7.02
CA GLY A 83 -17.32 28.44 6.92
C GLY A 83 -17.99 28.44 5.54
N TYR A 84 -17.50 27.66 4.58
CA TYR A 84 -18.19 27.41 3.30
C TYR A 84 -18.87 26.04 3.31
N GLY A 85 -20.05 25.93 2.71
CA GLY A 85 -20.61 24.64 2.32
C GLY A 85 -19.84 24.11 1.12
N PHE A 86 -19.44 22.84 1.16
CA PHE A 86 -18.69 22.19 0.08
C PHE A 86 -19.48 21.01 -0.48
N SER A 87 -19.54 20.89 -1.79
CA SER A 87 -20.13 19.74 -2.48
C SER A 87 -19.39 19.47 -3.79
N ILE A 88 -19.22 18.19 -4.12
CA ILE A 88 -18.72 17.79 -5.43
C ILE A 88 -19.94 17.40 -6.26
N LEU A 89 -20.14 18.09 -7.37
CA LEU A 89 -21.21 17.81 -8.33
C LEU A 89 -20.59 17.05 -9.52
N ASP A 90 -21.27 15.99 -9.93
CA ASP A 90 -20.91 15.20 -11.11
C ASP A 90 -22.10 15.27 -12.07
N ASN A 91 -21.91 15.92 -13.22
CA ASN A 91 -22.96 16.07 -14.23
C ASN A 91 -22.41 15.71 -15.60
N SER A 92 -22.79 14.53 -16.11
CA SER A 92 -22.59 14.11 -17.51
C SER A 92 -21.17 14.33 -18.06
N GLY A 93 -20.14 14.02 -17.26
CA GLY A 93 -18.72 14.16 -17.65
C GLY A 93 -18.04 15.46 -17.21
N SER A 94 -18.78 16.37 -16.55
CA SER A 94 -18.26 17.56 -15.89
C SER A 94 -18.30 17.37 -14.36
N ARG A 95 -17.13 17.25 -13.76
CA ARG A 95 -16.99 17.10 -12.31
C ARG A 95 -16.49 18.40 -11.70
N ARG A 96 -17.27 18.98 -10.78
CA ARG A 96 -16.98 20.32 -10.24
C ARG A 96 -17.05 20.36 -8.72
N ALA A 97 -16.06 21.00 -8.12
CA ALA A 97 -15.99 21.34 -6.70
C ALA A 97 -16.71 22.67 -6.48
N GLU A 98 -17.79 22.65 -5.68
CA GLU A 98 -18.64 23.81 -5.43
C GLU A 98 -18.52 24.27 -3.97
N TRP A 99 -18.21 25.55 -3.78
CA TRP A 99 -18.26 26.23 -2.48
C TRP A 99 -19.41 27.24 -2.46
N THR A 100 -20.19 27.22 -1.39
CA THR A 100 -21.32 28.13 -1.20
C THR A 100 -21.28 28.79 0.17
N LYS A 101 -21.56 30.10 0.22
CA LYS A 101 -21.67 30.86 1.48
C LYS A 101 -22.60 32.06 1.31
N ARG A 102 -23.47 32.30 2.29
CA ARG A 102 -24.56 33.31 2.18
C ARG A 102 -24.12 34.76 2.23
N ASN A 103 -23.01 35.06 2.91
CA ASN A 103 -22.51 36.42 3.01
C ASN A 103 -20.99 36.40 3.02
N VAL A 104 -20.38 37.02 2.02
CA VAL A 104 -18.96 37.00 1.76
C VAL A 104 -18.48 38.39 1.38
N SER A 105 -17.61 38.98 2.20
CA SER A 105 -17.04 40.30 1.95
C SER A 105 -15.52 40.29 2.07
N GLY A 106 -14.86 41.11 1.27
CA GLY A 106 -13.41 41.26 1.24
C GLY A 106 -12.68 40.05 0.62
N PRO A 107 -11.35 39.97 0.77
CA PRO A 107 -10.55 38.93 0.12
C PRO A 107 -10.84 37.55 0.71
N GLN A 108 -11.09 36.58 -0.17
CA GLN A 108 -11.37 35.19 0.18
C GLN A 108 -10.37 34.28 -0.52
N THR A 109 -10.00 33.20 0.18
CA THR A 109 -9.16 32.15 -0.38
C THR A 109 -9.78 30.79 -0.07
N LEU A 110 -9.94 29.98 -1.11
CA LEU A 110 -10.44 28.61 -1.03
C LEU A 110 -9.34 27.65 -1.48
N TYR A 111 -9.27 26.49 -0.84
CA TYR A 111 -8.28 25.47 -1.15
C TYR A 111 -8.96 24.14 -1.49
N PHE A 112 -8.59 23.58 -2.63
CA PHE A 112 -8.91 22.20 -3.02
C PHE A 112 -7.62 21.40 -3.12
N LYS A 113 -7.55 20.28 -2.40
CA LYS A 113 -6.38 19.40 -2.36
C LYS A 113 -6.75 18.06 -2.94
N ALA A 114 -5.96 17.61 -3.90
CA ALA A 114 -6.08 16.28 -4.47
C ALA A 114 -4.71 15.57 -4.49
N GLN A 115 -4.72 14.27 -4.23
CA GLN A 115 -3.53 13.42 -4.30
C GLN A 115 -3.60 12.50 -5.52
N PHE A 116 -2.56 12.54 -6.34
CA PHE A 116 -2.44 11.78 -7.59
C PHE A 116 -1.29 10.78 -7.51
N VAL A 117 -1.55 9.52 -7.86
CA VAL A 117 -0.54 8.46 -7.99
C VAL A 117 -0.26 8.25 -9.46
N PRO A 118 1.00 8.30 -9.92
CA PRO A 118 1.34 7.92 -11.28
C PRO A 118 0.97 6.46 -11.54
N ASP A 119 0.14 6.22 -12.55
CA ASP A 119 -0.29 4.91 -13.02
C ASP A 119 -0.25 4.88 -14.55
N GLN A 120 0.89 4.43 -15.10
CA GLN A 120 1.12 4.38 -16.55
C GLN A 120 0.29 3.30 -17.25
N THR A 121 -0.37 2.41 -16.51
CA THR A 121 -1.20 1.35 -17.09
C THR A 121 -2.62 1.82 -17.37
N ARG A 122 -3.01 3.00 -16.87
CA ARG A 122 -4.34 3.58 -17.09
C ARG A 122 -4.43 4.22 -18.48
N PRO A 123 -5.16 3.62 -19.44
CA PRO A 123 -5.34 4.20 -20.75
C PRO A 123 -6.15 5.50 -20.68
N ALA A 124 -6.04 6.35 -21.70
CA ALA A 124 -6.95 7.45 -21.87
C ALA A 124 -8.39 6.93 -22.02
N SER A 125 -9.34 7.59 -21.36
CA SER A 125 -10.74 7.23 -21.42
C SER A 125 -11.25 7.26 -22.86
N ILE A 126 -11.81 6.14 -23.30
CA ILE A 126 -12.46 6.03 -24.61
C ILE A 126 -13.86 6.63 -24.45
N PRO A 127 -14.23 7.67 -25.21
CA PRO A 127 -15.55 8.27 -25.09
C PRO A 127 -16.64 7.25 -25.50
N GLU A 128 -17.73 7.18 -24.73
CA GLU A 128 -18.86 6.27 -24.97
C GLU A 128 -19.58 6.56 -26.32
N GLN A 129 -19.49 7.80 -26.79
CA GLN A 129 -19.97 8.23 -28.10
C GLN A 129 -18.84 8.91 -28.86
N ALA A 130 -18.74 8.61 -30.15
CA ALA A 130 -17.80 9.30 -31.04
C ALA A 130 -18.14 10.81 -31.02
N PRO A 131 -17.20 11.68 -30.61
CA PRO A 131 -17.43 13.11 -30.57
C PRO A 131 -17.68 13.62 -31.99
N GLN A 132 -18.66 14.51 -32.13
CA GLN A 132 -18.94 15.19 -33.39
C GLN A 132 -18.19 16.53 -33.42
N ALA A 133 -17.65 16.87 -34.58
CA ALA A 133 -17.06 18.19 -34.79
C ALA A 133 -18.17 19.25 -34.69
N SER A 134 -17.92 20.30 -33.91
CA SER A 134 -18.88 21.41 -33.77
C SER A 134 -18.87 22.28 -35.02
N ASN A 135 -20.05 22.62 -35.53
CA ASN A 135 -20.16 23.51 -36.68
C ASN A 135 -19.92 24.95 -36.23
N GLU A 136 -18.76 25.50 -36.57
CA GLU A 136 -18.36 26.85 -36.18
C GLU A 136 -18.70 27.86 -37.28
N PHE A 137 -19.30 28.98 -36.87
CA PHE A 137 -19.64 30.09 -37.75
C PHE A 137 -18.48 31.08 -37.82
N TRP A 138 -18.09 31.44 -39.04
CA TRP A 138 -17.02 32.39 -39.33
C TRP A 138 -17.58 33.60 -40.08
N GLU A 139 -17.22 34.81 -39.65
CA GLU A 139 -17.54 36.04 -40.38
C GLU A 139 -16.46 36.32 -41.43
N GLU A 140 -16.84 36.90 -42.57
CA GLU A 140 -15.84 37.43 -43.52
C GLU A 140 -15.14 38.65 -42.89
N PRO A 141 -13.80 38.79 -42.96
CA PRO A 141 -12.84 38.06 -43.81
C PRO A 141 -12.17 36.83 -43.16
N GLU A 142 -12.54 36.47 -41.93
CA GLU A 142 -11.92 35.35 -41.20
C GLU A 142 -12.19 34.00 -41.89
N ALA A 143 -13.40 33.82 -42.42
CA ALA A 143 -13.79 32.61 -43.15
C ALA A 143 -12.84 32.29 -44.32
N THR A 144 -12.51 33.29 -45.13
CA THR A 144 -11.57 33.14 -46.25
C THR A 144 -10.18 32.73 -45.78
N ALA A 145 -9.67 33.33 -44.69
CA ALA A 145 -8.35 33.02 -44.14
C ALA A 145 -8.30 31.63 -43.49
N VAL A 146 -9.38 31.19 -42.84
CA VAL A 146 -9.49 29.83 -42.27
C VAL A 146 -9.53 28.78 -43.39
N GLN A 147 -10.30 29.02 -44.45
CA GLN A 147 -10.37 28.09 -45.58
C GLN A 147 -9.01 27.90 -46.26
N GLU A 148 -8.28 28.99 -46.50
CA GLU A 148 -6.93 28.91 -47.08
C GLU A 148 -5.96 28.09 -46.21
N LEU A 149 -6.03 28.22 -44.89
CA LEU A 149 -5.21 27.44 -43.96
C LEU A 149 -5.57 25.94 -43.98
N ILE A 150 -6.87 25.63 -44.09
CA ILE A 150 -7.35 24.24 -44.20
C ILE A 150 -6.84 23.65 -45.51
N ASP A 151 -7.04 24.32 -46.64
CA ASP A 151 -6.61 23.84 -47.96
C ASP A 151 -5.09 23.56 -48.00
N GLN A 152 -4.28 24.47 -47.44
CA GLN A 152 -2.81 24.28 -47.34
C GLN A 152 -2.41 23.11 -46.44
N ALA A 153 -3.13 22.90 -45.33
CA ALA A 153 -2.88 21.79 -44.42
C ALA A 153 -3.33 20.45 -45.03
N GLU A 154 -4.45 20.41 -45.76
CA GLU A 154 -4.93 19.22 -46.48
C GLU A 154 -3.97 18.78 -47.58
N GLU A 155 -3.43 19.71 -48.38
CA GLU A 155 -2.45 19.40 -49.44
C GLU A 155 -1.19 18.71 -48.92
N ARG A 156 -0.83 18.93 -47.65
CA ARG A 156 0.41 18.45 -47.03
C ARG A 156 0.21 17.36 -45.98
N SER A 157 -1.01 16.88 -45.79
CA SER A 157 -1.34 15.87 -44.79
C SER A 157 -2.17 14.72 -45.37
N SER A 158 -2.24 13.61 -44.62
CA SER A 158 -2.97 12.41 -45.05
C SER A 158 -3.82 11.79 -43.94
N THR A 159 -3.67 12.26 -42.71
CA THR A 159 -4.36 11.75 -41.51
C THR A 159 -4.72 12.91 -40.59
N PRO A 160 -5.71 12.76 -39.67
CA PRO A 160 -6.06 13.81 -38.72
C PRO A 160 -4.86 14.30 -37.88
N GLU A 161 -3.92 13.40 -37.53
CA GLU A 161 -2.72 13.76 -36.78
C GLU A 161 -1.72 14.57 -37.60
N SER A 162 -1.50 14.18 -38.86
CA SER A 162 -0.59 14.92 -39.76
C SER A 162 -1.18 16.27 -40.13
N PHE A 163 -2.50 16.35 -40.35
CA PHE A 163 -3.23 17.60 -40.56
C PHE A 163 -3.07 18.55 -39.38
N THR A 164 -3.30 18.05 -38.16
CA THR A 164 -3.15 18.85 -36.94
C THR A 164 -1.72 19.35 -36.75
N ARG A 165 -0.71 18.53 -37.06
CA ARG A 165 0.70 18.92 -36.94
C ARG A 165 1.08 20.02 -37.92
N GLU A 166 0.62 19.93 -39.18
CA GLU A 166 0.88 20.95 -40.18
C GLU A 166 0.10 22.24 -39.86
N LEU A 167 -1.15 22.14 -39.40
CA LEU A 167 -1.92 23.31 -38.98
C LEU A 167 -1.26 24.05 -37.81
N ILE A 168 -0.76 23.33 -36.79
CA ILE A 168 0.00 23.92 -35.69
C ILE A 168 1.22 24.70 -36.20
N ARG A 169 1.92 24.15 -37.20
CA ARG A 169 3.10 24.74 -37.83
C ARG A 169 2.76 25.99 -38.66
N LEU A 170 1.68 25.95 -39.44
CA LEU A 170 1.20 27.09 -40.24
C LEU A 170 0.72 28.27 -39.36
N LEU A 171 0.33 28.00 -38.12
CA LEU A 171 -0.06 29.03 -37.15
C LEU A 171 1.09 29.41 -36.18
N GLN A 172 2.33 29.03 -36.44
CA GLN A 172 3.49 29.52 -35.69
C GLN A 172 3.87 30.94 -36.15
N PRO A 173 4.34 31.82 -35.24
CA PRO A 173 4.71 33.20 -35.57
C PRO A 173 5.78 33.34 -36.68
N ASP A 174 6.65 32.35 -36.81
CA ASP A 174 7.75 32.34 -37.80
C ASP A 174 7.31 31.82 -39.19
N SER A 175 6.05 31.43 -39.34
CA SER A 175 5.50 30.99 -40.63
C SER A 175 5.28 32.19 -41.56
N GLN A 176 5.62 32.03 -42.84
CA GLN A 176 5.58 33.11 -43.85
C GLN A 176 4.16 33.51 -44.30
N THR A 177 3.12 33.06 -43.61
CA THR A 177 1.71 33.24 -43.95
C THR A 177 1.15 34.51 -43.31
N GLN A 178 1.10 35.61 -44.08
CA GLN A 178 0.61 36.93 -43.63
C GLN A 178 -0.82 36.90 -43.04
N ASN A 179 -1.67 35.96 -43.50
CA ASN A 179 -3.07 35.82 -43.07
C ASN A 179 -3.22 35.18 -41.67
N ALA A 180 -2.26 34.36 -41.24
CA ALA A 180 -2.28 33.70 -39.93
C ALA A 180 -2.12 34.70 -38.75
N ALA A 181 -1.39 35.79 -38.98
CA ALA A 181 -1.12 36.81 -37.97
C ALA A 181 -2.35 37.66 -37.60
N LEU A 182 -3.36 37.73 -38.50
CA LEU A 182 -4.60 38.47 -38.26
C LEU A 182 -5.59 37.71 -37.37
N LEU A 183 -5.48 36.39 -37.32
CA LEU A 183 -6.42 35.50 -36.63
C LEU A 183 -5.98 35.12 -35.21
N VAL A 184 -4.68 35.21 -34.90
CA VAL A 184 -4.10 34.58 -33.70
C VAL A 184 -3.39 35.59 -32.82
N SER A 185 -3.95 35.85 -31.64
CA SER A 185 -3.22 36.39 -30.49
C SER A 185 -2.67 35.24 -29.63
N GLU A 186 -1.57 35.46 -28.90
CA GLU A 186 -0.94 34.40 -28.07
C GLU A 186 -1.93 33.71 -27.12
N ASN A 187 -2.87 34.46 -26.53
CA ASN A 187 -3.87 33.92 -25.61
C ASN A 187 -5.03 33.17 -26.30
N ASN A 188 -5.30 33.39 -27.58
CA ASN A 188 -6.41 32.77 -28.30
C ASN A 188 -5.98 31.65 -29.26
N ARG A 189 -4.69 31.32 -29.32
CA ARG A 189 -4.15 30.35 -30.29
C ARG A 189 -4.71 28.94 -30.16
N VAL A 190 -4.76 28.40 -28.93
CA VAL A 190 -5.22 27.02 -28.70
C VAL A 190 -6.72 26.87 -28.93
N PRO A 191 -7.59 27.79 -28.42
CA PRO A 191 -8.99 27.81 -28.81
C PRO A 191 -9.17 27.91 -30.32
N MET A 192 -8.47 28.84 -31.00
CA MET A 192 -8.55 29.03 -32.45
C MET A 192 -8.17 27.77 -33.24
N LEU A 193 -7.10 27.07 -32.84
CA LEU A 193 -6.72 25.78 -33.42
C LEU A 193 -7.85 24.76 -33.32
N GLY A 194 -8.49 24.67 -32.14
CA GLY A 194 -9.65 23.81 -31.93
C GLY A 194 -10.82 24.19 -32.84
N ARG A 195 -11.07 25.50 -33.03
CA ARG A 195 -12.12 26.01 -33.92
C ARG A 195 -11.91 25.62 -35.38
N ILE A 196 -10.70 25.84 -35.88
CA ILE A 196 -10.33 25.50 -37.27
C ILE A 196 -10.43 23.98 -37.51
N LEU A 197 -9.97 23.17 -36.55
CA LEU A 197 -10.05 21.71 -36.65
C LEU A 197 -11.50 21.21 -36.66
N ASN A 198 -12.35 21.76 -35.80
CA ASN A 198 -13.77 21.44 -35.81
C ASN A 198 -14.43 21.86 -37.13
N HIS A 199 -14.05 23.01 -37.71
CA HIS A 199 -14.52 23.43 -39.03
C HIS A 199 -14.05 22.47 -40.15
N ALA A 200 -12.84 21.93 -40.06
CA ALA A 200 -12.31 20.90 -40.96
C ALA A 200 -12.91 19.50 -40.73
N GLY A 201 -13.90 19.36 -39.84
CA GLY A 201 -14.56 18.08 -39.55
C GLY A 201 -13.78 17.15 -38.62
N ILE A 202 -12.69 17.61 -38.01
CA ILE A 202 -11.90 16.86 -37.03
C ILE A 202 -12.38 17.26 -35.63
N PRO A 203 -13.01 16.36 -34.84
CA PRO A 203 -13.45 16.70 -33.50
C PRO A 203 -12.27 17.09 -32.62
N ALA A 204 -12.23 18.35 -32.21
CA ALA A 204 -11.14 18.91 -31.44
C ALA A 204 -11.65 19.60 -30.17
N ARG A 205 -10.92 19.46 -29.07
CA ARG A 205 -11.21 20.14 -27.80
C ARG A 205 -9.94 20.69 -27.17
N THR A 206 -10.09 21.74 -26.39
CA THR A 206 -9.00 22.24 -25.54
C THR A 206 -8.86 21.34 -24.32
N ALA A 207 -7.64 21.12 -23.86
CA ALA A 207 -7.36 20.46 -22.61
C ALA A 207 -6.34 21.29 -21.84
N ASP A 208 -6.44 21.30 -20.51
CA ASP A 208 -5.50 22.02 -19.69
C ASP A 208 -4.63 21.03 -18.93
N GLY A 209 -3.32 21.17 -19.10
CA GLY A 209 -2.32 20.36 -18.44
C GLY A 209 -1.58 21.13 -17.36
N LEU A 210 -1.32 20.47 -16.24
CA LEU A 210 -0.41 20.94 -15.20
C LEU A 210 0.89 20.15 -15.30
N ARG A 211 2.00 20.85 -15.56
CA ARG A 211 3.33 20.24 -15.59
C ARG A 211 3.81 20.03 -14.15
N LEU A 212 3.96 18.76 -13.78
CA LEU A 212 4.32 18.32 -12.43
C LEU A 212 5.83 18.50 -12.20
N GLU A 213 6.16 19.37 -11.24
CA GLU A 213 7.52 19.66 -10.82
C GLU A 213 7.53 19.83 -9.30
N ASP A 214 8.51 19.23 -8.62
CA ASP A 214 8.50 19.22 -7.15
C ASP A 214 8.66 20.62 -6.55
N ALA A 215 7.97 20.83 -5.42
CA ALA A 215 7.96 22.07 -4.63
C ALA A 215 7.62 23.36 -5.42
N ARG A 216 6.87 23.27 -6.51
CA ARG A 216 6.39 24.43 -7.26
C ARG A 216 5.12 25.02 -6.65
N ARG A 217 5.00 26.35 -6.69
CA ARG A 217 3.84 27.12 -6.23
C ARG A 217 3.43 28.12 -7.30
N ARG A 218 2.17 28.56 -7.24
CA ARG A 218 1.60 29.57 -8.15
C ARG A 218 1.84 29.23 -9.63
N GLN A 219 1.60 27.97 -9.98
CA GLN A 219 1.63 27.50 -11.35
C GLN A 219 0.25 27.72 -11.99
N HIS A 220 0.23 28.01 -13.29
CA HIS A 220 -0.99 28.06 -14.08
C HIS A 220 -1.11 26.82 -14.94
N LEU A 221 -2.32 26.54 -15.39
CA LEU A 221 -2.54 25.48 -16.36
C LEU A 221 -2.01 25.91 -17.72
N ILE A 222 -1.40 24.97 -18.43
CA ILE A 222 -0.89 25.15 -19.78
C ILE A 222 -1.95 24.58 -20.73
N PRO A 223 -2.41 25.35 -21.74
CA PRO A 223 -3.38 24.84 -22.69
C PRO A 223 -2.72 23.88 -23.69
N PHE A 224 -3.40 22.76 -23.92
CA PHE A 224 -3.10 21.71 -24.88
C PHE A 224 -4.28 21.51 -25.82
N LEU A 225 -4.00 20.89 -26.96
CA LEU A 225 -4.99 20.55 -27.97
C LEU A 225 -5.24 19.05 -27.94
N GLN A 226 -6.50 18.62 -27.94
CA GLN A 226 -6.86 17.21 -28.11
C GLN A 226 -7.70 17.05 -29.37
N ILE A 227 -7.33 16.08 -30.20
CA ILE A 227 -8.09 15.68 -31.39
C ILE A 227 -8.57 14.24 -31.25
N TYR A 228 -9.68 13.92 -31.91
CA TYR A 228 -10.19 12.56 -31.97
C TYR A 228 -9.85 11.94 -33.33
N ASP A 229 -9.06 10.86 -33.31
CA ASP A 229 -8.64 10.12 -34.52
C ASP A 229 -9.63 9.01 -34.95
N GLY A 230 -10.80 8.94 -34.30
CA GLY A 230 -11.79 7.88 -34.56
C GLY A 230 -11.70 6.68 -33.61
N SER A 231 -10.59 6.52 -32.88
CA SER A 231 -10.45 5.51 -31.82
C SER A 231 -10.22 6.11 -30.44
N GLN A 232 -9.36 7.13 -30.32
CA GLN A 232 -8.93 7.71 -29.05
C GLN A 232 -8.65 9.21 -29.17
N TRP A 233 -8.64 9.90 -28.02
CA TRP A 233 -8.19 11.28 -27.93
C TRP A 233 -6.67 11.36 -27.93
N LEU A 234 -6.11 12.10 -28.88
CA LEU A 234 -4.68 12.35 -28.99
C LEU A 234 -4.38 13.78 -28.52
N THR A 235 -3.47 13.92 -27.57
CA THR A 235 -3.03 15.22 -27.06
C THR A 235 -1.83 15.73 -27.86
N PHE A 236 -1.85 17.01 -28.24
CA PHE A 236 -0.78 17.71 -28.95
C PHE A 236 -0.34 18.95 -28.14
N ASP A 237 0.98 19.18 -28.07
CA ASP A 237 1.50 20.47 -27.59
C ASP A 237 1.36 21.52 -28.71
N PRO A 238 0.59 22.60 -28.52
CA PRO A 238 0.35 23.61 -29.55
C PRO A 238 1.59 24.45 -29.88
N ARG A 239 2.66 24.36 -29.09
CA ARG A 239 3.92 25.10 -29.34
C ARG A 239 4.87 24.30 -30.21
N THR A 240 5.01 23.00 -29.92
CA THR A 240 5.98 22.13 -30.61
C THR A 240 5.36 21.27 -31.72
N GLY A 241 4.05 21.03 -31.67
CA GLY A 241 3.38 20.05 -32.54
C GLY A 241 3.71 18.60 -32.18
N GLU A 242 4.36 18.36 -31.04
CA GLU A 242 4.63 17.01 -30.56
C GLU A 242 3.34 16.35 -30.08
N GLN A 243 3.20 15.07 -30.40
CA GLN A 243 2.05 14.24 -30.05
C GLN A 243 2.37 13.45 -28.79
N GLY A 244 1.42 13.38 -27.87
CA GLY A 244 1.49 12.60 -26.64
C GLY A 244 1.38 13.45 -25.38
N VAL A 245 1.15 12.76 -24.27
CA VAL A 245 1.16 13.36 -22.92
C VAL A 245 2.51 13.04 -22.29
N PRO A 246 3.38 14.03 -22.03
CA PRO A 246 4.63 13.80 -21.29
C PRO A 246 4.35 13.13 -19.95
N GLY A 247 5.22 12.22 -19.48
CA GLY A 247 5.00 11.48 -18.23
C GLY A 247 4.92 12.33 -16.95
N ASN A 248 5.26 13.62 -17.03
CA ASN A 248 5.12 14.59 -15.95
C ASN A 248 3.98 15.60 -16.19
N LEU A 249 3.06 15.34 -17.12
CA LEU A 249 1.92 16.21 -17.40
C LEU A 249 0.64 15.59 -16.85
N LEU A 250 -0.02 16.29 -15.92
CA LEU A 250 -1.35 15.92 -15.45
C LEU A 250 -2.40 16.72 -16.23
N LEU A 251 -3.29 16.05 -16.96
CA LEU A 251 -4.43 16.72 -17.59
C LEU A 251 -5.49 17.03 -16.52
N TRP A 252 -5.65 18.31 -16.16
CA TRP A 252 -6.58 18.76 -15.13
C TRP A 252 -8.00 18.97 -15.68
N ARG A 253 -8.11 19.56 -16.87
CA ARG A 253 -9.38 19.84 -17.55
C ARG A 253 -9.32 19.27 -18.95
N GLN A 254 -10.42 18.67 -19.39
CA GLN A 254 -10.57 18.13 -20.74
C GLN A 254 -11.89 18.64 -21.32
N GLY A 255 -11.82 19.66 -22.17
CA GLY A 255 -12.99 20.31 -22.76
C GLY A 255 -12.93 21.83 -22.69
N SER A 256 -13.99 22.46 -23.19
CA SER A 256 -14.17 23.91 -23.31
C SER A 256 -14.88 24.55 -22.12
N GLU A 257 -15.25 23.77 -21.09
CA GLU A 257 -15.93 24.29 -19.91
C GLU A 257 -15.05 25.24 -19.11
N SER A 258 -15.62 26.26 -18.46
CA SER A 258 -14.87 27.17 -17.61
C SER A 258 -14.11 26.43 -16.49
N LEU A 259 -12.86 26.81 -16.24
CA LEU A 259 -12.07 26.26 -15.13
C LEU A 259 -12.65 26.72 -13.77
N LEU A 260 -13.04 27.99 -13.69
CA LEU A 260 -13.52 28.65 -12.49
C LEU A 260 -14.70 29.54 -12.82
N ASP A 261 -15.83 29.31 -12.15
CA ASP A 261 -16.98 30.19 -12.18
C ASP A 261 -17.25 30.75 -10.78
N VAL A 262 -17.20 32.08 -10.64
CA VAL A 262 -17.49 32.78 -9.38
C VAL A 262 -18.72 33.65 -9.57
N VAL A 263 -19.73 33.44 -8.72
CA VAL A 263 -20.92 34.29 -8.60
C VAL A 263 -20.88 34.95 -7.23
N GLY A 264 -21.15 36.26 -7.16
CA GLY A 264 -21.10 37.03 -5.91
C GLY A 264 -19.68 37.46 -5.48
N GLY A 265 -18.73 37.43 -6.41
CA GLY A 265 -17.36 37.92 -6.21
C GLY A 265 -16.70 38.36 -7.52
N ASP A 266 -15.63 39.15 -7.42
CA ASP A 266 -14.82 39.64 -8.53
C ASP A 266 -13.33 39.30 -8.35
N ASN A 267 -12.49 39.69 -9.33
CA ASN A 267 -11.04 39.46 -9.35
C ASN A 267 -10.62 38.01 -9.02
N SER A 268 -11.31 37.05 -9.62
CA SER A 268 -11.11 35.64 -9.34
C SER A 268 -9.90 35.07 -10.08
N GLU A 269 -8.98 34.42 -9.36
CA GLU A 269 -7.80 33.76 -9.91
C GLU A 269 -7.66 32.34 -9.34
N VAL A 270 -7.22 31.39 -10.18
CA VAL A 270 -6.81 30.04 -9.74
C VAL A 270 -5.31 29.89 -9.92
N SER A 271 -4.64 29.45 -8.86
CA SER A 271 -3.24 29.08 -8.91
C SER A 271 -3.01 27.69 -8.32
N PHE A 272 -2.06 26.95 -8.88
CA PHE A 272 -1.77 25.57 -8.47
C PHE A 272 -0.44 25.51 -7.72
N SER A 273 -0.41 24.75 -6.64
CA SER A 273 0.80 24.37 -5.94
C SER A 273 0.90 22.86 -5.93
N MET A 274 2.11 22.35 -6.04
CA MET A 274 2.34 20.91 -6.13
C MET A 274 3.55 20.50 -5.30
N LEU A 275 3.42 19.36 -4.65
CA LEU A 275 4.44 18.79 -3.79
C LEU A 275 4.54 17.30 -4.07
N ARG A 276 5.76 16.82 -4.31
CA ARG A 276 6.02 15.39 -4.42
C ARG A 276 6.23 14.83 -3.02
N GLN A 277 5.41 13.86 -2.65
CA GLN A 277 5.54 13.10 -1.41
C GLN A 277 5.80 11.64 -1.74
N THR A 278 6.38 10.89 -0.80
CA THR A 278 6.47 9.44 -0.92
C THR A 278 5.55 8.82 0.13
N LEU A 279 4.63 7.97 -0.31
CA LEU A 279 3.76 7.21 0.57
C LEU A 279 4.16 5.73 0.54
N PRO A 280 4.10 5.01 1.68
CA PRO A 280 4.30 3.57 1.68
C PRO A 280 3.32 2.90 0.70
N ALA A 281 3.83 2.06 -0.20
CA ALA A 281 3.02 1.40 -1.22
C ALA A 281 1.86 0.60 -0.61
N LEU A 282 2.08 0.05 0.59
CA LEU A 282 1.06 -0.64 1.37
C LEU A 282 -0.11 0.28 1.79
N GLN A 283 0.18 1.51 2.18
CA GLN A 283 -0.87 2.47 2.54
C GLN A 283 -1.72 2.82 1.32
N LEU A 284 -1.08 2.99 0.16
CA LEU A 284 -1.76 3.24 -1.11
C LEU A 284 -2.67 2.07 -1.51
N ALA A 285 -2.13 0.85 -1.46
CA ALA A 285 -2.88 -0.38 -1.72
C ALA A 285 -4.13 -0.49 -0.82
N THR A 286 -4.02 -0.17 0.47
CA THR A 286 -5.18 -0.21 1.39
C THR A 286 -6.24 0.85 1.08
N MET A 287 -5.83 2.05 0.65
CA MET A 287 -6.76 3.11 0.28
C MET A 287 -7.52 2.76 -1.00
N GLU A 288 -6.81 2.19 -1.98
CA GLU A 288 -7.38 1.77 -3.27
C GLU A 288 -8.31 0.56 -3.12
N ALA A 289 -7.90 -0.45 -2.34
CA ALA A 289 -8.72 -1.62 -2.04
C ALA A 289 -10.06 -1.24 -1.36
N ASN A 290 -10.05 -0.25 -0.46
CA ASN A 290 -11.26 0.25 0.19
C ASN A 290 -12.22 0.93 -0.81
N LYS A 291 -11.71 1.65 -1.81
CA LYS A 291 -12.56 2.25 -2.86
C LYS A 291 -13.26 1.20 -3.71
N ASN A 292 -12.55 0.13 -4.08
CA ASN A 292 -13.06 -0.91 -4.97
C ASN A 292 -13.93 -1.96 -4.24
N GLY A 293 -14.26 -1.76 -2.96
CA GLY A 293 -15.01 -2.73 -2.15
C GLY A 293 -14.25 -4.03 -1.83
N LEU A 294 -13.00 -4.16 -2.27
CA LEU A 294 -12.11 -5.29 -2.00
C LEU A 294 -11.41 -5.18 -0.64
N GLY A 295 -11.58 -4.05 0.06
CA GLY A 295 -11.01 -3.79 1.39
C GLY A 295 -11.48 -4.75 2.50
N VAL A 296 -12.60 -5.44 2.29
CA VAL A 296 -13.23 -6.38 3.25
C VAL A 296 -12.30 -7.56 3.61
N LEU A 297 -11.28 -7.84 2.80
CA LEU A 297 -10.30 -8.92 3.02
C LEU A 297 -9.02 -8.46 3.74
N GLY A 298 -8.93 -7.19 4.15
CA GLY A 298 -7.77 -6.63 4.84
C GLY A 298 -7.96 -6.50 6.35
N PHE A 299 -7.12 -7.16 7.15
CA PHE A 299 -7.03 -6.95 8.61
C PHE A 299 -6.77 -5.48 9.02
N TYR A 300 -6.39 -4.63 8.06
CA TYR A 300 -6.20 -3.20 8.21
C TYR A 300 -7.46 -2.40 8.57
N GLN A 301 -8.65 -2.96 8.37
CA GLN A 301 -9.91 -2.33 8.79
C GLN A 301 -10.18 -2.46 10.29
N LEU A 302 -9.51 -3.40 10.97
CA LEU A 302 -9.68 -3.60 12.40
C LEU A 302 -9.02 -2.45 13.19
N PRO A 303 -9.53 -2.11 14.38
CA PRO A 303 -8.85 -1.22 15.31
C PRO A 303 -7.39 -1.66 15.56
N ILE A 304 -6.50 -0.72 15.80
CA ILE A 304 -5.05 -0.97 15.95
C ILE A 304 -4.76 -2.00 17.06
N GLU A 305 -5.56 -1.99 18.14
CA GLU A 305 -5.46 -2.94 19.24
C GLU A 305 -5.68 -4.38 18.76
N GLU A 306 -6.76 -4.62 18.01
CA GLU A 306 -7.09 -5.94 17.43
C GLU A 306 -6.04 -6.40 16.41
N GLN A 307 -5.51 -5.48 15.59
CA GLN A 307 -4.47 -5.81 14.62
C GLN A 307 -3.21 -6.37 15.29
N SER A 308 -2.83 -5.85 16.45
CA SER A 308 -1.65 -6.32 17.18
C SER A 308 -1.78 -7.80 17.59
N MET A 309 -2.97 -8.21 18.00
CA MET A 309 -3.26 -9.60 18.37
C MET A 309 -3.20 -10.52 17.15
N PHE A 310 -3.81 -10.12 16.03
CA PHE A 310 -3.76 -10.91 14.79
C PHE A 310 -2.34 -11.02 14.22
N ARG A 311 -1.55 -9.94 14.23
CA ARG A 311 -0.13 -9.98 13.84
C ARG A 311 0.63 -11.05 14.62
N MET A 312 0.37 -11.14 15.92
CA MET A 312 1.04 -12.11 16.77
C MET A 312 0.56 -13.54 16.52
N LEU A 313 -0.74 -13.75 16.35
CA LEU A 313 -1.32 -15.06 16.09
C LEU A 313 -0.83 -15.65 14.76
N LEU A 314 -0.72 -14.82 13.72
CA LEU A 314 -0.24 -15.25 12.41
C LEU A 314 1.27 -15.59 12.41
N LEU A 315 2.07 -15.13 13.38
CA LEU A 315 3.47 -15.57 13.50
C LEU A 315 3.61 -16.99 14.04
N LEU A 316 2.58 -17.55 14.70
CA LEU A 316 2.65 -18.85 15.37
C LEU A 316 2.96 -20.01 14.40
N PRO A 317 2.31 -20.14 13.22
CA PRO A 317 2.63 -21.19 12.26
C PRO A 317 4.07 -21.13 11.75
N LEU A 318 4.63 -19.93 11.60
CA LEU A 318 6.05 -19.76 11.23
C LEU A 318 6.96 -20.33 12.32
N GLY A 319 6.64 -20.09 13.59
CA GLY A 319 7.32 -20.74 14.71
C GLY A 319 7.26 -22.25 14.66
N ALA A 320 6.06 -22.78 14.44
CA ALA A 320 5.84 -24.21 14.34
C ALA A 320 6.67 -24.84 13.19
N LEU A 321 6.81 -24.14 12.06
CA LEU A 321 7.68 -24.56 10.96
C LEU A 321 9.15 -24.65 11.39
N ILE A 322 9.68 -23.64 12.07
CA ILE A 322 11.07 -23.66 12.58
C ILE A 322 11.25 -24.80 13.58
N VAL A 323 10.30 -24.99 14.51
CA VAL A 323 10.40 -26.10 15.48
C VAL A 323 10.33 -27.46 14.79
N ALA A 324 9.43 -27.64 13.83
CA ALA A 324 9.33 -28.87 13.04
C ALA A 324 10.64 -29.15 12.30
N PHE A 325 11.23 -28.13 11.66
CA PHE A 325 12.52 -28.23 10.98
C PHE A 325 13.65 -28.66 11.93
N MET A 326 13.78 -27.97 13.08
CA MET A 326 14.83 -28.27 14.06
C MET A 326 14.67 -29.67 14.69
N ARG A 327 13.43 -30.14 14.86
CA ARG A 327 13.17 -31.45 15.48
C ARG A 327 13.30 -32.61 14.49
N ILE A 328 12.77 -32.45 13.28
CA ILE A 328 12.67 -33.53 12.29
C ILE A 328 13.97 -33.64 11.48
N ILE A 329 14.48 -32.51 10.96
CA ILE A 329 15.64 -32.50 10.07
C ILE A 329 16.94 -32.41 10.86
N VAL A 330 17.04 -31.46 11.80
CA VAL A 330 18.27 -31.29 12.60
C VAL A 330 18.36 -32.35 13.70
N GLY A 331 17.24 -32.69 14.34
CA GLY A 331 17.19 -33.71 15.39
C GLY A 331 17.54 -33.20 16.78
N ILE A 332 17.25 -31.93 17.09
CA ILE A 332 17.43 -31.37 18.44
C ILE A 332 16.39 -31.98 19.39
N ARG A 333 16.84 -32.40 20.58
CA ARG A 333 15.94 -32.85 21.65
C ARG A 333 15.35 -31.63 22.36
N THR A 334 14.04 -31.52 22.35
CA THR A 334 13.29 -30.45 22.99
C THR A 334 12.28 -31.06 23.96
N SER A 335 11.91 -30.32 25.00
CA SER A 335 10.83 -30.70 25.90
C SER A 335 9.48 -30.51 25.19
N GLY A 336 9.11 -31.46 24.34
CA GLY A 336 7.93 -31.41 23.49
C GLY A 336 8.08 -30.55 22.22
N THR A 337 7.02 -30.50 21.41
CA THR A 337 6.96 -29.73 20.16
C THR A 337 6.40 -28.33 20.33
N PHE A 338 5.50 -28.15 21.29
CA PHE A 338 4.77 -26.89 21.46
C PHE A 338 5.52 -25.90 22.34
N MET A 339 6.31 -26.41 23.30
CA MET A 339 6.99 -25.59 24.29
C MET A 339 8.00 -24.59 23.68
N PRO A 340 8.86 -24.95 22.70
CA PRO A 340 9.76 -23.97 22.09
C PRO A 340 9.00 -22.87 21.34
N VAL A 341 7.85 -23.20 20.73
CA VAL A 341 6.99 -22.20 20.06
C VAL A 341 6.43 -21.22 21.08
N LEU A 342 5.89 -21.71 22.20
CA LEU A 342 5.36 -20.85 23.27
C LEU A 342 6.43 -19.92 23.84
N ILE A 343 7.63 -20.44 24.11
CA ILE A 343 8.76 -19.64 24.63
C ILE A 343 9.15 -18.55 23.60
N ALA A 344 9.20 -18.89 22.31
CA ALA A 344 9.48 -17.90 21.26
C ALA A 344 8.42 -16.78 21.23
N ILE A 345 7.14 -17.12 21.37
CA ILE A 345 6.04 -16.17 21.43
C ILE A 345 6.17 -15.24 22.66
N ALA A 346 6.59 -15.78 23.81
CA ALA A 346 6.88 -14.96 24.98
C ALA A 346 7.99 -13.93 24.68
N PHE A 347 9.06 -14.32 23.99
CA PHE A 347 10.13 -13.41 23.57
C PHE A 347 9.69 -12.36 22.56
N VAL A 348 8.75 -12.68 21.64
CA VAL A 348 8.16 -11.69 20.73
C VAL A 348 7.45 -10.58 21.50
N GLN A 349 6.82 -10.90 22.65
CA GLN A 349 6.16 -9.92 23.51
C GLN A 349 7.12 -9.13 24.40
N THR A 350 8.13 -9.79 25.00
CA THR A 350 9.00 -9.19 26.02
C THR A 350 10.32 -8.65 25.49
N THR A 351 10.60 -8.82 24.19
CA THR A 351 11.93 -8.71 23.56
C THR A 351 12.92 -9.79 24.04
N LEU A 352 13.93 -10.08 23.22
CA LEU A 352 14.82 -11.23 23.42
C LEU A 352 15.67 -11.15 24.69
N ILE A 353 16.38 -10.03 24.92
CA ILE A 353 17.39 -9.95 25.98
C ILE A 353 16.74 -9.91 27.37
N PRO A 354 15.80 -8.99 27.68
CA PRO A 354 15.10 -8.98 28.96
C PRO A 354 14.26 -10.24 29.14
N GLY A 355 13.59 -10.71 28.07
CA GLY A 355 12.80 -11.93 28.08
C GLY A 355 13.63 -13.16 28.45
N LEU A 356 14.83 -13.30 27.89
CA LEU A 356 15.73 -14.42 28.18
C LEU A 356 16.20 -14.40 29.64
N ILE A 357 16.59 -13.24 30.15
CA ILE A 357 17.02 -13.08 31.56
C ILE A 357 15.87 -13.40 32.50
N ALA A 358 14.67 -12.86 32.25
CA ALA A 358 13.48 -13.13 33.05
C ALA A 358 13.09 -14.61 32.99
N PHE A 359 13.07 -15.21 31.79
CA PHE A 359 12.75 -16.62 31.60
C PHE A 359 13.71 -17.53 32.38
N LEU A 360 15.02 -17.34 32.23
CA LEU A 360 16.02 -18.15 32.93
C LEU A 360 15.90 -17.99 34.45
N SER A 361 15.70 -16.76 34.93
CA SER A 361 15.55 -16.47 36.36
C SER A 361 14.30 -17.13 36.95
N VAL A 362 13.15 -16.97 36.28
CA VAL A 362 11.87 -17.54 36.72
C VAL A 362 11.91 -19.06 36.68
N VAL A 363 12.45 -19.67 35.62
CA VAL A 363 12.54 -21.13 35.51
C VAL A 363 13.49 -21.71 36.54
N ALA A 364 14.66 -21.08 36.78
CA ALA A 364 15.60 -21.55 37.79
C ALA A 364 15.01 -21.49 39.21
N ILE A 365 14.43 -20.36 39.59
CA ILE A 365 13.79 -20.18 40.91
C ILE A 365 12.57 -21.11 41.03
N GLY A 366 11.77 -21.24 39.97
CA GLY A 366 10.61 -22.10 39.92
C GLY A 366 10.94 -23.58 40.11
N LEU A 367 11.99 -24.09 39.45
CA LEU A 367 12.46 -25.46 39.62
C LEU A 367 13.00 -25.72 41.04
N LEU A 368 13.75 -24.78 41.62
CA LEU A 368 14.23 -24.88 43.01
C LEU A 368 13.07 -24.98 44.01
N LEU A 369 12.09 -24.09 43.87
CA LEU A 369 10.92 -24.07 44.76
C LEU A 369 10.05 -25.31 44.53
N ARG A 370 9.92 -25.78 43.30
CA ARG A 370 9.18 -27.01 43.01
C ARG A 370 9.85 -28.24 43.63
N GLY A 371 11.18 -28.29 43.67
CA GLY A 371 11.94 -29.30 44.42
C GLY A 371 11.67 -29.25 45.93
N TYR A 372 11.49 -28.04 46.47
CA TYR A 372 11.04 -27.87 47.87
C TYR A 372 9.60 -28.37 48.06
N LEU A 373 8.65 -27.97 47.19
CA LEU A 373 7.26 -28.39 47.28
C LEU A 373 7.06 -29.91 47.08
N SER A 374 7.90 -30.57 46.27
CA SER A 374 7.82 -32.03 46.11
C SER A 374 8.09 -32.78 47.42
N SER A 375 8.88 -32.21 48.34
CA SER A 375 9.11 -32.80 49.67
C SER A 375 7.88 -32.76 50.58
N LEU A 376 6.88 -31.93 50.25
CA LEU A 376 5.71 -31.68 51.10
C LEU A 376 4.54 -32.65 50.83
N ASN A 377 4.74 -33.72 50.03
CA ASN A 377 3.72 -34.74 49.71
C ASN A 377 2.34 -34.16 49.31
N LEU A 378 2.35 -33.07 48.55
CA LEU A 378 1.12 -32.38 48.13
C LEU A 378 0.40 -33.13 46.99
N LEU A 379 -0.93 -33.10 47.03
CA LEU A 379 -1.81 -33.51 45.93
C LEU A 379 -1.49 -32.73 44.65
N LEU A 380 -1.58 -33.39 43.48
CA LEU A 380 -1.20 -32.84 42.18
C LEU A 380 -1.91 -31.50 41.86
N VAL A 381 -3.19 -31.38 42.19
CA VAL A 381 -3.98 -30.15 41.95
C VAL A 381 -3.46 -28.99 42.80
N SER A 382 -3.28 -29.21 44.11
CA SER A 382 -2.77 -28.20 45.05
C SER A 382 -1.37 -27.71 44.65
N ARG A 383 -0.56 -28.63 44.15
CA ARG A 383 0.80 -28.36 43.68
C ARG A 383 0.85 -27.43 42.47
N ILE A 384 0.05 -27.70 41.43
CA ILE A 384 -0.01 -26.86 40.22
C ILE A 384 -0.51 -25.45 40.57
N SER A 385 -1.53 -25.34 41.42
CA SER A 385 -2.03 -24.03 41.87
C SER A 385 -0.99 -23.23 42.64
N ALA A 386 -0.27 -23.88 43.57
CA ALA A 386 0.79 -23.22 44.32
C ALA A 386 1.94 -22.72 43.41
N LEU A 387 2.28 -23.51 42.39
CA LEU A 387 3.31 -23.14 41.40
C LEU A 387 2.90 -21.91 40.58
N ILE A 388 1.65 -21.83 40.11
CA ILE A 388 1.15 -20.66 39.36
C ILE A 388 1.21 -19.40 40.23
N ILE A 389 0.73 -19.48 41.47
CA ILE A 389 0.76 -18.36 42.42
C ILE A 389 2.20 -17.89 42.66
N LEU A 390 3.12 -18.83 42.83
CA LEU A 390 4.52 -18.53 43.06
C LEU A 390 5.18 -17.86 41.84
N VAL A 391 4.89 -18.35 40.63
CA VAL A 391 5.36 -17.74 39.38
C VAL A 391 4.84 -16.32 39.24
N ILE A 392 3.58 -16.06 39.60
CA ILE A 392 3.02 -14.69 39.65
C ILE A 392 3.86 -13.81 40.58
N PHE A 393 4.16 -14.25 41.81
CA PHE A 393 4.95 -13.46 42.74
C PHE A 393 6.40 -13.23 42.28
N ILE A 394 7.06 -14.25 41.74
CA ILE A 394 8.44 -14.14 41.22
C ILE A 394 8.49 -13.15 40.06
N THR A 395 7.57 -13.28 39.10
CA THR A 395 7.52 -12.40 37.92
C THR A 395 7.18 -10.96 38.33
N ALA A 396 6.19 -10.76 39.21
CA ALA A 396 5.86 -9.44 39.75
C ALA A 396 7.06 -8.80 40.48
N GLY A 397 7.77 -9.56 41.32
CA GLY A 397 8.97 -9.09 42.01
C GLY A 397 10.09 -8.70 41.05
N LEU A 398 10.38 -9.54 40.05
CA LEU A 398 11.38 -9.25 39.02
C LEU A 398 11.02 -7.99 38.22
N SER A 399 9.74 -7.76 37.91
CA SER A 399 9.31 -6.54 37.22
C SER A 399 9.49 -5.28 38.06
N ILE A 400 9.18 -5.32 39.36
CA ILE A 400 9.40 -4.18 40.25
C ILE A 400 10.90 -3.85 40.35
N VAL A 401 11.74 -4.88 40.52
CA VAL A 401 13.21 -4.72 40.56
C VAL A 401 13.74 -4.18 39.23
N GLY A 402 13.27 -4.73 38.11
CA GLY A 402 13.66 -4.29 36.78
C GLY A 402 13.27 -2.83 36.51
N TYR A 403 12.07 -2.42 36.93
CA TYR A 403 11.62 -1.03 36.84
C TYR A 403 12.51 -0.10 37.66
N GLN A 404 12.87 -0.47 38.89
CA GLN A 404 13.76 0.32 39.74
C GLN A 404 15.19 0.44 39.20
N MET A 405 15.69 -0.57 38.48
CA MET A 405 17.02 -0.53 37.83
C MET A 405 17.05 0.30 36.53
N GLY A 406 15.97 1.03 36.20
CA GLY A 406 15.92 1.87 35.01
C GLY A 406 15.77 1.09 33.70
N PHE A 407 15.46 -0.22 33.77
CA PHE A 407 15.01 -0.97 32.60
C PHE A 407 13.57 -0.53 32.25
N ASN A 408 13.43 0.66 31.69
CA ASN A 408 12.17 1.23 31.21
C ASN A 408 11.71 0.60 29.88
N THR A 409 12.22 -0.59 29.55
CA THR A 409 11.90 -1.30 28.32
C THR A 409 10.63 -2.12 28.54
N GLY A 410 9.46 -1.48 28.44
CA GLY A 410 8.19 -2.15 28.10
C GLY A 410 7.90 -3.49 28.77
N MET A 411 8.28 -3.70 30.04
CA MET A 411 8.04 -4.95 30.76
C MET A 411 6.58 -5.02 31.21
N THR A 412 5.65 -4.92 30.28
CA THR A 412 4.26 -5.30 30.53
C THR A 412 4.26 -6.82 30.62
N ILE A 413 4.30 -7.36 31.84
CA ILE A 413 4.03 -8.79 32.04
C ILE A 413 2.57 -9.01 31.67
N THR A 414 2.35 -9.47 30.46
CA THR A 414 1.06 -9.97 30.00
C THR A 414 0.80 -11.34 30.65
N PHE A 415 -0.48 -11.68 30.82
CA PHE A 415 -0.89 -12.99 31.38
C PHE A 415 -0.34 -14.17 30.57
N PHE A 416 -0.15 -13.98 29.26
CA PHE A 416 0.19 -15.06 28.35
C PHE A 416 1.62 -15.61 28.55
N PRO A 417 2.71 -14.80 28.54
CA PRO A 417 4.06 -15.24 28.95
C PRO A 417 4.11 -15.88 30.33
N MET A 418 3.32 -15.36 31.29
CA MET A 418 3.27 -15.90 32.65
C MET A 418 2.71 -17.33 32.69
N VAL A 419 1.62 -17.60 31.97
CA VAL A 419 1.05 -18.96 31.84
C VAL A 419 2.05 -19.90 31.16
N ILE A 420 2.77 -19.42 30.14
CA ILE A 420 3.81 -20.19 29.45
C ILE A 420 4.96 -20.54 30.40
N LEU A 421 5.39 -19.59 31.23
CA LEU A 421 6.44 -19.82 32.23
C LEU A 421 6.01 -20.86 33.25
N ALA A 422 4.80 -20.76 33.79
CA ALA A 422 4.27 -21.73 34.74
C ALA A 422 4.18 -23.14 34.12
N TRP A 423 3.66 -23.24 32.89
CA TRP A 423 3.61 -24.49 32.14
C TRP A 423 5.02 -25.08 31.89
N THR A 424 5.98 -24.21 31.56
CA THR A 424 7.38 -24.57 31.33
C THR A 424 8.00 -25.17 32.59
N ILE A 425 7.81 -24.56 33.75
CA ILE A 425 8.33 -25.06 35.02
C ILE A 425 7.69 -26.39 35.37
N GLU A 426 6.37 -26.53 35.22
CA GLU A 426 5.68 -27.79 35.51
C GLU A 426 6.20 -28.93 34.62
N ARG A 427 6.29 -28.71 33.31
CA ARG A 427 6.80 -29.71 32.38
C ARG A 427 8.25 -30.11 32.68
N MET A 428 9.11 -29.12 32.97
CA MET A 428 10.51 -29.37 33.30
C MET A 428 10.68 -30.05 34.65
N SER A 429 9.81 -29.77 35.61
CA SER A 429 9.82 -30.45 36.91
C SER A 429 9.42 -31.90 36.80
N ILE A 430 8.38 -32.22 36.02
CA ILE A 430 7.98 -33.62 35.79
C ILE A 430 9.13 -34.37 35.12
N LEU A 431 9.75 -33.76 34.10
CA LEU A 431 10.91 -34.33 33.43
C LEU A 431 12.11 -34.53 34.38
N TRP A 432 12.30 -33.62 35.34
CA TRP A 432 13.34 -33.75 36.36
C TRP A 432 13.10 -34.96 37.27
N GLU A 433 11.84 -35.17 37.67
CA GLU A 433 11.43 -36.30 38.51
C GLU A 433 11.50 -37.64 37.75
N GLU A 434 11.14 -37.67 36.46
CA GLU A 434 11.05 -38.90 35.64
C GLU A 434 12.40 -39.31 35.01
N GLU A 435 13.13 -38.38 34.40
CA GLU A 435 14.31 -38.66 33.56
C GLU A 435 15.61 -38.07 34.16
N GLY A 436 15.50 -37.27 35.23
CA GLY A 436 16.63 -36.71 35.97
C GLY A 436 17.18 -35.39 35.43
N ALA A 437 18.01 -34.73 36.25
CA ALA A 437 18.54 -33.39 36.00
C ALA A 437 19.28 -33.22 34.66
N ARG A 438 20.01 -34.25 34.23
CA ARG A 438 20.79 -34.21 32.99
C ARG A 438 19.88 -34.08 31.77
N GLU A 439 18.77 -34.81 31.75
CA GLU A 439 17.86 -34.80 30.61
C GLU A 439 17.07 -33.49 30.56
N VAL A 440 16.72 -32.91 31.72
CA VAL A 440 16.16 -31.56 31.80
C VAL A 440 17.09 -30.50 31.23
N MET A 441 18.39 -30.58 31.54
CA MET A 441 19.35 -29.62 31.00
C MET A 441 19.48 -29.73 29.47
N ILE A 442 19.49 -30.96 28.93
CA ILE A 442 19.56 -31.21 27.49
C ILE A 442 18.29 -30.71 26.79
N GLN A 443 17.12 -31.14 27.25
CA GLN A 443 15.85 -30.77 26.62
C GLN A 443 15.49 -29.30 26.84
N GLY A 444 15.85 -28.73 27.99
CA GLY A 444 15.66 -27.32 28.32
C GLY A 444 16.53 -26.39 27.48
N SER A 445 17.83 -26.66 27.40
CA SER A 445 18.72 -25.89 26.52
C SER A 445 18.37 -26.07 25.04
N GLY A 446 18.00 -27.28 24.61
CA GLY A 446 17.50 -27.55 23.26
C GLY A 446 16.23 -26.77 22.94
N SER A 447 15.23 -26.78 23.83
CA SER A 447 14.01 -25.97 23.70
C SER A 447 14.31 -24.48 23.63
N LEU A 448 15.24 -23.98 24.44
CA LEU A 448 15.61 -22.57 24.47
C LEU A 448 16.31 -22.12 23.18
N ILE A 449 17.27 -22.91 22.68
CA ILE A 449 17.96 -22.64 21.40
C ILE A 449 16.95 -22.59 20.25
N VAL A 450 16.04 -23.57 20.19
CA VAL A 450 15.00 -23.61 19.16
C VAL A 450 14.04 -22.43 19.31
N ALA A 451 13.68 -22.03 20.53
CA ALA A 451 12.85 -20.86 20.78
C ALA A 451 13.52 -19.56 20.34
N ILE A 452 14.83 -19.40 20.56
CA ILE A 452 15.59 -18.22 20.10
C ILE A 452 15.60 -18.17 18.56
N LEU A 453 15.85 -19.30 17.89
CA LEU A 453 15.84 -19.35 16.42
C LEU A 453 14.43 -19.07 15.85
N ALA A 454 13.40 -19.62 16.47
CA ALA A 454 12.01 -19.35 16.10
C ALA A 454 11.67 -17.86 16.33
N PHE A 455 12.09 -17.27 17.45
CA PHE A 455 11.95 -15.85 17.72
C PHE A 455 12.63 -15.02 16.64
N LEU A 456 13.89 -15.28 16.29
CA LEU A 456 14.61 -14.52 15.27
C LEU A 456 13.92 -14.59 13.90
N ALA A 457 13.38 -15.76 13.54
CA ALA A 457 12.62 -15.94 12.31
C ALA A 457 11.30 -15.15 12.33
N MET A 458 10.58 -15.13 13.46
CA MET A 458 9.35 -14.35 13.64
C MET A 458 9.59 -12.84 13.69
N ASP A 459 10.70 -12.42 14.30
CA ASP A 459 11.05 -11.02 14.54
C ASP A 459 11.58 -10.31 13.28
N ALA A 460 11.97 -11.06 12.26
CA ALA A 460 12.44 -10.50 11.00
C ALA A 460 11.37 -9.59 10.35
N PRO A 461 11.74 -8.38 9.87
CA PRO A 461 10.80 -7.43 9.27
C PRO A 461 10.01 -8.03 8.11
N LEU A 462 10.69 -8.83 7.27
CA LEU A 462 10.09 -9.52 6.13
C LEU A 462 9.06 -10.57 6.57
N SER A 463 9.36 -11.34 7.62
CA SER A 463 8.42 -12.33 8.17
C SER A 463 7.17 -11.68 8.71
N ARG A 464 7.28 -10.61 9.50
CA ARG A 464 6.12 -9.87 10.03
C ARG A 464 5.27 -9.25 8.91
N HIS A 465 5.92 -8.72 7.88
CA HIS A 465 5.26 -8.14 6.72
C HIS A 465 4.51 -9.18 5.89
N LEU A 466 5.19 -10.25 5.46
CA LEU A 466 4.57 -11.28 4.62
C LEU A 466 3.42 -11.99 5.35
N THR A 467 3.64 -12.35 6.61
CA THR A 467 2.66 -13.10 7.42
C THR A 467 1.36 -12.31 7.63
N PHE A 468 1.45 -10.98 7.78
CA PHE A 468 0.27 -10.14 7.99
C PHE A 468 -0.41 -9.70 6.68
N ASN A 469 0.37 -9.36 5.65
CA ASN A 469 -0.16 -8.86 4.37
C ASN A 469 -0.60 -9.98 3.43
N PHE A 470 0.01 -11.16 3.55
CA PHE A 470 -0.29 -12.35 2.76
C PHE A 470 -0.59 -13.56 3.66
N PRO A 471 -1.74 -13.57 4.36
CA PRO A 471 -2.15 -14.70 5.21
C PRO A 471 -2.24 -16.02 4.42
N GLU A 472 -2.38 -15.97 3.11
CA GLU A 472 -2.48 -17.13 2.23
C GLU A 472 -1.16 -17.92 2.18
N LEU A 473 -0.02 -17.28 2.49
CA LEU A 473 1.28 -17.95 2.62
C LEU A 473 1.31 -18.95 3.78
N HIS A 474 0.35 -18.91 4.72
CA HIS A 474 0.22 -19.95 5.74
C HIS A 474 -0.11 -21.32 5.13
N LEU A 475 -0.75 -21.37 3.96
CA LEU A 475 -0.96 -22.63 3.22
C LEU A 475 0.37 -23.23 2.76
N VAL A 476 1.33 -22.38 2.37
CA VAL A 476 2.68 -22.81 2.02
C VAL A 476 3.39 -23.34 3.26
N VAL A 477 3.32 -22.62 4.38
CA VAL A 477 3.88 -23.06 5.67
C VAL A 477 3.31 -24.41 6.10
N LEU A 478 1.99 -24.58 6.02
CA LEU A 478 1.31 -25.84 6.31
C LEU A 478 1.80 -26.97 5.40
N GLY A 479 1.89 -26.71 4.09
CA GLY A 479 2.42 -27.67 3.12
C GLY A 479 3.85 -28.11 3.46
N LEU A 480 4.72 -27.16 3.81
CA LEU A 480 6.10 -27.47 4.24
C LEU A 480 6.14 -28.33 5.51
N ILE A 481 5.32 -28.02 6.52
CA ILE A 481 5.23 -28.82 7.74
C ILE A 481 4.76 -30.26 7.42
N LEU A 482 3.76 -30.41 6.55
CA LEU A 482 3.26 -31.72 6.13
C LEU A 482 4.34 -32.53 5.39
N LEU A 483 5.11 -31.90 4.49
CA LEU A 483 6.25 -32.55 3.81
C LEU A 483 7.30 -33.03 4.82
N MET A 484 7.66 -32.19 5.79
CA MET A 484 8.58 -32.59 6.86
C MET A 484 8.02 -33.76 7.68
N GLY A 485 6.71 -33.80 7.93
CA GLY A 485 6.07 -34.90 8.65
C GLY A 485 6.25 -36.29 8.02
N GLN A 486 6.50 -36.37 6.71
CA GLN A 486 6.81 -37.64 6.02
C GLN A 486 8.30 -37.91 5.84
N TYR A 487 9.17 -37.02 6.34
CA TYR A 487 10.60 -37.21 6.25
C TYR A 487 11.03 -38.44 7.05
N THR A 488 11.56 -39.43 6.33
CA THR A 488 12.06 -40.71 6.88
C THR A 488 13.58 -40.82 6.79
N GLY A 489 14.27 -39.75 6.37
CA GLY A 489 15.72 -39.70 6.28
C GLY A 489 16.39 -39.57 7.64
N TYR A 490 17.71 -39.79 7.68
CA TYR A 490 18.50 -39.62 8.89
C TYR A 490 18.51 -38.16 9.36
N LYS A 491 18.52 -37.96 10.68
CA LYS A 491 18.68 -36.62 11.27
C LYS A 491 20.10 -36.13 11.07
N LEU A 492 20.28 -34.82 10.87
CA LEU A 492 21.62 -34.22 10.74
C LEU A 492 22.51 -34.51 11.97
N SER A 493 21.90 -34.54 13.16
CA SER A 493 22.59 -34.92 14.40
C SER A 493 23.04 -36.38 14.44
N GLU A 494 22.36 -37.28 13.73
CA GLU A 494 22.71 -38.70 13.65
C GLU A 494 23.85 -38.95 12.64
N LEU A 495 23.96 -38.16 11.58
CA LEU A 495 25.08 -38.24 10.62
C LEU A 495 26.44 -38.06 11.31
N ARG A 496 26.54 -37.19 12.33
CA ARG A 496 27.76 -37.04 13.14
C ARG A 496 28.09 -38.29 13.98
N ARG A 497 27.08 -39.04 14.42
CA ARG A 497 27.27 -40.28 15.21
C ARG A 497 27.74 -41.46 14.35
N PHE A 498 27.41 -41.47 13.06
CA PHE A 498 27.78 -42.54 12.12
C PHE A 498 29.04 -42.25 11.28
N SER A 499 29.65 -41.07 11.42
CA SER A 499 30.94 -40.76 10.77
C SER A 499 32.07 -41.77 11.06
N PRO A 500 32.21 -42.39 12.26
CA PRO A 500 33.25 -43.39 12.49
C PRO A 500 32.95 -44.79 11.91
N MET A 501 31.74 -45.07 11.41
CA MET A 501 31.45 -46.36 10.74
C MET A 501 31.90 -46.39 9.28
N LYS A 502 32.18 -45.23 8.66
CA LYS A 502 32.83 -45.15 7.34
C LYS A 502 34.34 -45.39 7.37
N ALA A 503 34.95 -45.45 8.56
CA ALA A 503 36.37 -45.74 8.73
C ALA A 503 36.68 -47.24 8.87
N TYR A 504 35.65 -48.09 8.82
CA TYR A 504 35.73 -49.55 8.74
C TYR A 504 34.89 -50.03 7.54
N GLU A 505 35.26 -49.57 6.34
CA GLU A 505 35.06 -50.32 5.10
C GLU A 505 36.42 -50.53 4.43
#